data_AF-A0A382PK09-F1
#
_entry.id   AF-A0A382PK09-F1
#
_cell.length_a   1.000
_cell.length_b   1.000
_cell.length_c   1.000
_cell.angle_alpha   90.00
_cell.angle_beta   90.00
_cell.angle_gamma   90.00
#
_symmetry.space_group_name_H-M   'P 1'
#
loop_
_entity.id
_entity.type
_entity.pdbx_description
1 polymer ?
#
loop_
_entity_poly.entity_id
_entity_poly.type
_entity_poly.pdbx_seq_one_letter_code
_entity_poly.pdbx_strand_id
1 'polypeptide(L)' 'MVSSVDFWRPVVGTIALQPLALAWAAYSEVPYLETLGIFTVLSTIYLIPVYAIYQAHAE' A
#
# COMPACT_ATOMS: atom_id res chain seq x y z
N MET A 1 8.19 17.49 7.62
CA MET A 1 8.92 16.37 8.24
C MET A 1 7.97 15.18 8.19
N VAL A 2 8.37 14.04 7.61
CA VAL A 2 7.49 12.86 7.54
C VAL A 2 7.29 12.33 8.96
N SER A 3 6.04 12.24 9.42
CA SER A 3 5.73 11.73 10.75
C SER A 3 5.70 10.20 10.74
N SER A 4 5.81 9.58 11.92
CA SER A 4 5.62 8.13 12.04
C SER A 4 4.23 7.68 11.55
N VAL A 5 3.22 8.54 11.64
CA VAL A 5 1.85 8.25 11.19
C VAL A 5 1.78 8.16 9.66
N ASP A 6 2.52 9.01 8.94
CA ASP A 6 2.58 9.02 7.47
C ASP A 6 3.23 7.76 6.91
N PHE A 7 4.17 7.18 7.66
CA PHE A 7 4.81 5.92 7.31
C PHE A 7 3.89 4.71 7.57
N TRP A 8 3.20 4.68 8.72
CA TRP A 8 2.39 3.53 9.11
C TRP A 8 1.06 3.43 8.36
N ARG A 9 0.45 4.55 7.96
CA ARG A 9 -0.81 4.57 7.19
C ARG A 9 -0.80 3.70 5.92
N PRO A 10 0.16 3.88 4.99
CA PRO A 10 0.19 3.06 3.78
C PRO A 10 0.50 1.59 4.08
N VAL A 11 1.37 1.31 5.07
CA VAL A 11 1.68 -0.08 5.47
C VAL A 11 0.44 -0.79 6.02
N VAL A 12 -0.31 -0.13 6.90
CA VAL A 12 -1.56 -0.68 7.46
C VAL A 12 -2.62 -0.85 6.37
N GLY A 13 -2.77 0.12 5.47
CA GLY A 13 -3.68 0.03 4.33
C GLY A 13 -3.35 -1.16 3.42
N THR A 14 -2.06 -1.36 3.13
CA THR A 14 -1.57 -2.50 2.37
C THR A 14 -1.86 -3.83 3.07
N ILE A 15 -1.52 -3.97 4.36
CA ILE A 15 -1.80 -5.19 5.13
C ILE A 15 -3.31 -5.50 5.17
N ALA A 16 -4.16 -4.48 5.33
CA ALA A 16 -5.60 -4.66 5.35
C ALA A 16 -6.17 -5.15 4.00
N LEU A 17 -5.58 -4.71 2.89
CA LEU A 17 -5.99 -5.10 1.53
C LEU A 17 -5.34 -6.40 1.04
N GLN A 18 -4.22 -6.82 1.65
CA GLN A 18 -3.48 -8.01 1.26
C GLN A 18 -4.33 -9.28 1.15
N PRO A 19 -5.26 -9.60 2.10
CA PRO A 19 -6.08 -10.80 2.02
C PRO A 19 -7.01 -10.79 0.80
N LEU A 20 -7.59 -9.64 0.45
CA LEU A 20 -8.46 -9.50 -0.72
C LEU A 20 -7.65 -9.67 -2.01
N ALA A 21 -6.45 -9.10 -2.06
CA ALA A 21 -5.58 -9.20 -3.22
C ALA A 21 -5.05 -10.65 -3.42
N LEU A 22 -4.74 -11.35 -2.32
CA LEU A 22 -4.38 -12.77 -2.35
C LEU A 22 -5.56 -13.66 -2.76
N ALA A 23 -6.76 -13.38 -2.23
CA ALA A 23 -7.98 -14.11 -2.60
C ALA A 23 -8.32 -13.92 -4.08
N TRP A 24 -8.18 -12.70 -4.61
CA TRP A 24 -8.38 -12.43 -6.02
C TRP A 24 -7.34 -13.14 -6.90
N ALA A 25 -6.06 -13.10 -6.53
CA ALA A 25 -5.00 -13.80 -7.26
C ALA A 25 -5.23 -15.32 -7.28
N ALA A 26 -5.69 -15.89 -6.17
CA ALA A 26 -6.06 -17.29 -6.09
C ALA A 26 -7.28 -17.63 -6.97
N TYR A 27 -8.31 -16.78 -6.96
CA TYR A 27 -9.50 -16.94 -7.80
C TYR A 27 -9.21 -16.83 -9.30
N SER A 28 -8.29 -15.94 -9.68
CA SER A 28 -7.90 -15.70 -11.07
C SER A 28 -6.76 -16.59 -11.56
N GLU A 29 -6.29 -17.55 -10.75
CA GLU A 29 -5.18 -18.47 -11.07
C GLU A 29 -3.89 -17.76 -11.53
N VAL A 30 -3.63 -16.55 -10.99
CA VAL A 30 -2.43 -15.76 -11.33
C VAL A 30 -1.39 -15.77 -10.20
N PRO A 31 -0.09 -15.82 -10.51
CA PRO A 31 0.96 -15.73 -9.50
C PRO A 31 0.98 -14.33 -8.86
N TYR A 32 0.57 -14.24 -7.60
CA TYR A 32 0.45 -12.96 -6.87
C TYR A 32 1.75 -12.14 -6.88
N LEU A 33 2.89 -12.78 -6.62
CA LEU A 33 4.17 -12.07 -6.52
C LEU A 33 4.57 -11.38 -7.83
N GLU A 34 4.32 -12.04 -8.96
CA GLU A 34 4.66 -11.53 -10.30
C GLU A 34 3.64 -10.50 -10.79
N THR A 35 2.38 -10.63 -10.37
CA THR A 35 1.27 -9.81 -10.90
C THR A 35 0.98 -8.59 -10.03
N LEU A 36 0.96 -8.75 -8.70
CA LEU A 36 0.50 -7.75 -7.73
C LEU A 36 1.55 -7.43 -6.66
N GLY A 37 2.49 -8.33 -6.37
CA GLY A 37 3.44 -8.17 -5.26
C GLY A 37 4.33 -6.94 -5.41
N ILE A 38 5.01 -6.81 -6.55
CA ILE A 38 5.88 -5.66 -6.83
C ILE A 38 5.07 -4.35 -6.84
N PHE A 39 3.90 -4.36 -7.49
CA PHE A 39 3.01 -3.20 -7.52
C PHE A 39 2.59 -2.76 -6.11
N THR A 40 2.27 -3.71 -5.24
CA THR A 40 1.89 -3.46 -3.84
C THR A 40 3.03 -2.83 -3.03
N VAL A 41 4.27 -3.29 -3.23
CA VAL A 41 5.44 -2.70 -2.56
C VAL A 41 5.68 -1.27 -3.05
N LEU A 42 5.69 -1.06 -4.36
CA LEU A 42 5.92 0.25 -4.95
C LEU A 42 4.83 1.27 -4.58
N SER A 43 3.56 0.86 -4.60
CA SER A 43 2.45 1.72 -4.19
C SER A 43 2.53 2.10 -2.72
N THR A 44 2.89 1.15 -1.84
CA THR A 44 3.09 1.42 -0.40
C THR A 44 4.17 2.47 -0.17
N ILE A 45 5.32 2.33 -0.85
CA ILE A 45 6.45 3.27 -0.73
C ILE A 45 6.06 4.64 -1.31
N TYR A 46 5.39 4.66 -2.45
CA TYR A 46 4.94 5.89 -3.12
C TYR A 46 3.92 6.67 -2.30
N LEU A 47 3.07 5.99 -1.52
CA LEU A 47 2.04 6.64 -0.72
C LEU A 47 2.61 7.37 0.50
N ILE A 48 3.78 7.01 1.01
CA ILE A 48 4.41 7.68 2.17
C ILE A 48 4.58 9.20 1.94
N PRO A 49 5.24 9.68 0.86
CA PRO A 49 5.34 11.11 0.59
C PRO A 49 3.98 11.74 0.25
N VAL A 50 3.06 11.00 -0.35
CA VAL A 50 1.70 11.49 -0.66
C VAL A 50 0.94 11.81 0.63
N TYR A 51 0.98 10.91 1.62
CA TYR A 51 0.36 11.15 2.93
C TYR A 51 1.02 12.31 3.67
N ALA A 52 2.35 12.41 3.62
CA ALA A 52 3.07 13.53 4.23
C ALA A 52 2.67 14.88 3.59
N ILE A 53 2.47 14.94 2.27
CA ILE A 53 1.98 16.14 1.58
C ILE A 53 0.53 16.43 1.95
N TYR A 54 -0.32 15.40 1.97
CA TYR A 54 -1.74 15.55 2.28
C TYR A 54 -1.95 16.05 3.72
N GLN A 55 -1.19 15.53 4.68
CA GLN A 55 -1.24 16.01 6.06
C GLN A 55 -0.81 17.49 6.14
N ALA A 56 0.25 17.88 5.42
CA ALA A 56 0.71 19.27 5.40
C ALA A 56 -0.26 20.27 4.75
N HIS A 57 -1.21 19.81 3.93
CA HIS A 57 -2.24 20.65 3.30
C HIS A 57 -3.62 20.51 3.96
N ALA A 58 -3.80 19.53 4.85
CA ALA A 58 -5.05 19.32 5.60
C ALA A 58 -5.05 20.05 6.96
N GLU A 59 -3.90 20.53 7.42
CA GLU A 59 -3.69 21.48 8.51
C GLU A 59 -3.67 22.92 7.98
#